data_AF-A0A3D5U7V1-F1
#
_entry.id   AF-A0A3D5U7V1-F1
#
_cell.length_a   1.000
_cell.length_b   1.000
_cell.length_c   1.000
_cell.angle_alpha   90.00
_cell.angle_beta   90.00
_cell.angle_gamma   90.00
#
_symmetry.space_group_name_H-M   'P 1'
#
loop_
_entity.id
_entity.type
_entity.pdbx_description
1 polymer ?
#
loop_
_entity_poly.entity_id
_entity_poly.type
_entity_poly.pdbx_seq_one_letter_code
_entity_poly.pdbx_strand_id
1 'polypeptide(L)'
;FRNEGMDRTHNPEFTMMESYEAYSDLNGMMDLVEGLIKHLALDVVGKDTFVYQGHTVHLGGSWRRASMPELVAEATGLDLLSETEEKLLAFCKQHELEVPPGSGKGKLIALIYEHFVEETL
;
A
#
# COMPACT_ATOMS: atom_id res chain seq x y z
N PHE A 1 -3.34 -19.92 -2.88
CA PHE A 1 -2.65 -20.70 -1.85
C PHE A 1 -1.31 -20.04 -1.54
N ARG A 2 -0.96 -19.85 -0.27
CA ARG A 2 0.38 -19.43 0.19
C ARG A 2 0.80 -20.31 1.36
N ASN A 3 1.98 -20.90 1.29
CA ASN A 3 2.53 -21.76 2.35
C ASN A 3 3.22 -20.89 3.42
N GLU A 4 2.41 -20.06 4.09
CA GLU A 4 2.82 -19.05 5.06
C GLU A 4 2.15 -19.32 6.42
N GLY A 5 2.57 -18.60 7.46
CA GLY A 5 1.90 -18.63 8.76
C GLY A 5 0.44 -18.13 8.68
N MET A 6 -0.34 -18.42 9.71
CA MET A 6 -1.74 -17.99 9.80
C MET A 6 -1.91 -17.01 10.97
N ASP A 7 -2.65 -15.95 10.74
CA ASP A 7 -3.06 -14.99 11.77
C ASP A 7 -4.48 -14.47 11.48
N ARG A 8 -4.88 -13.36 12.12
CA ARG A 8 -6.23 -12.78 11.96
C ARG A 8 -6.48 -12.17 10.57
N THR A 9 -5.43 -11.86 9.83
CA THR A 9 -5.47 -11.22 8.50
C THR A 9 -4.92 -12.12 7.39
N HIS A 10 -4.30 -13.26 7.72
CA HIS A 10 -3.68 -14.19 6.76
C HIS A 10 -4.21 -15.61 6.90
N ASN A 11 -4.83 -16.13 5.82
CA ASN A 11 -5.21 -17.54 5.67
C ASN A 11 -4.44 -18.17 4.49
N PRO A 12 -3.91 -19.40 4.61
CA PRO A 12 -3.18 -20.08 3.52
C PRO A 12 -3.98 -20.19 2.22
N GLU A 13 -5.30 -20.19 2.33
CA GLU A 13 -6.25 -20.15 1.23
C GLU A 13 -7.06 -18.87 1.28
N PHE A 14 -7.06 -18.10 0.21
CA PHE A 14 -7.81 -16.85 0.13
C PHE A 14 -8.36 -16.70 -1.29
N THR A 15 -9.42 -15.90 -1.40
CA THR A 15 -10.03 -15.58 -2.69
C THR A 15 -9.42 -14.28 -3.21
N MET A 16 -9.00 -14.29 -4.47
CA MET A 16 -8.44 -13.15 -5.17
C MET A 16 -9.13 -13.01 -6.52
N MET A 17 -9.33 -11.76 -6.96
CA MET A 17 -9.76 -11.44 -8.31
C MET A 17 -8.57 -10.89 -9.07
N GLU A 18 -8.31 -11.44 -10.25
CA GLU A 18 -7.33 -10.94 -11.21
C GLU A 18 -8.06 -10.47 -12.47
N SER A 19 -7.65 -9.32 -13.00
CA SER A 19 -8.23 -8.73 -14.22
C SER A 19 -7.13 -8.13 -15.08
N TYR A 20 -7.30 -8.25 -16.40
CA TYR A 20 -6.40 -7.71 -17.41
C TYR A 20 -7.23 -6.99 -18.48
N GLU A 21 -6.84 -5.76 -18.80
CA GLU A 21 -7.52 -4.93 -19.79
C GLU A 21 -6.54 -4.54 -20.91
N ALA A 22 -6.80 -4.99 -22.13
CA ALA A 22 -6.00 -4.61 -23.29
C ALA A 22 -6.17 -3.11 -23.59
N TYR A 23 -5.08 -2.46 -24.01
CA TYR A 23 -5.04 -1.02 -24.30
C TYR A 23 -5.29 -0.10 -23.09
N SER A 24 -5.16 -0.65 -21.88
CA SER A 24 -5.21 0.08 -20.61
C SER A 24 -3.82 0.18 -19.98
N ASP A 25 -3.69 1.00 -18.95
CA ASP A 25 -2.47 1.19 -18.18
C ASP A 25 -2.74 1.14 -16.67
N LEU A 26 -1.76 1.51 -15.86
CA LEU A 26 -1.92 1.52 -14.40
C LEU A 26 -3.04 2.46 -13.94
N ASN A 27 -3.23 3.61 -14.60
CA ASN A 27 -4.30 4.55 -14.24
C ASN A 27 -5.68 3.98 -14.58
N GLY A 28 -5.81 3.33 -15.74
CA GLY A 28 -7.05 2.64 -16.11
C GLY A 28 -7.40 1.54 -15.11
N MET A 29 -6.40 0.77 -14.65
CA MET A 29 -6.62 -0.24 -13.60
C MET A 29 -6.95 0.37 -12.23
N MET A 30 -6.39 1.54 -11.87
CA MET A 30 -6.81 2.29 -10.68
C MET A 30 -8.28 2.72 -10.78
N ASP A 31 -8.69 3.27 -11.93
CA ASP A 31 -10.08 3.65 -12.18
C ASP A 31 -11.03 2.45 -12.09
N LEU A 32 -10.64 1.30 -12.65
CA LEU A 32 -11.41 0.06 -12.61
C LEU A 32 -11.63 -0.42 -11.17
N VAL A 33 -10.58 -0.48 -10.35
CA VAL A 33 -10.67 -0.93 -8.95
C VAL A 33 -11.51 0.03 -8.12
N GLU A 34 -11.23 1.34 -8.25
CA GLU A 34 -11.95 2.39 -7.53
C GLU A 34 -13.45 2.38 -7.90
N GLY A 35 -13.78 2.24 -9.18
CA GLY A 35 -15.15 2.13 -9.67
C GLY A 35 -15.87 0.87 -9.19
N LEU A 36 -15.21 -0.29 -9.27
CA LEU A 36 -15.77 -1.58 -8.84
C LEU A 36 -16.16 -1.57 -7.37
N ILE A 37 -15.24 -1.15 -6.48
CA ILE A 37 -15.48 -1.15 -5.04
C ILE A 37 -16.61 -0.18 -4.67
N LYS A 38 -16.64 1.02 -5.24
CA LYS A 38 -17.72 1.99 -5.02
C LYS A 38 -19.07 1.50 -5.50
N HIS A 39 -19.09 0.89 -6.69
CA HIS A 39 -20.32 0.33 -7.25
C HIS A 39 -20.89 -0.74 -6.32
N LEU A 40 -20.05 -1.68 -5.84
CA LEU A 40 -20.48 -2.73 -4.92
C LEU A 40 -20.94 -2.19 -3.57
N ALA A 41 -20.26 -1.17 -3.03
CA ALA A 41 -20.67 -0.54 -1.76
C ALA A 41 -22.10 0.02 -1.85
N LEU A 42 -22.43 0.71 -2.95
CA LEU A 42 -23.76 1.26 -3.17
C LEU A 42 -24.80 0.19 -3.57
N ASP A 43 -24.46 -0.72 -4.48
CA ASP A 43 -25.41 -1.69 -5.03
C ASP A 43 -25.77 -2.78 -4.01
N VAL A 44 -24.79 -3.30 -3.27
CA VAL A 44 -24.99 -4.41 -2.33
C VAL A 44 -25.34 -3.92 -0.92
N VAL A 45 -24.69 -2.84 -0.46
CA VAL A 45 -24.82 -2.37 0.93
C VAL A 45 -25.67 -1.10 1.05
N GLY A 46 -25.87 -0.35 -0.04
CA GLY A 46 -26.69 0.87 -0.04
C GLY A 46 -26.02 2.10 0.57
N LYS A 47 -24.71 2.07 0.82
CA LYS A 47 -23.95 3.20 1.40
C LYS A 47 -22.48 3.15 1.01
N ASP A 48 -21.81 4.30 1.05
CA ASP A 48 -20.41 4.47 0.71
C ASP A 48 -19.53 4.89 1.91
N THR A 49 -20.12 5.04 3.10
CA THR A 49 -19.41 5.42 4.33
C THR A 49 -19.55 4.33 5.39
N PHE A 50 -18.43 3.96 6.00
CA PHE A 50 -18.31 2.86 6.94
C PHE A 50 -17.55 3.27 8.19
N VAL A 51 -17.87 2.65 9.32
CA VAL A 51 -17.02 2.69 10.52
C VAL A 51 -16.35 1.33 10.62
N TYR A 52 -15.03 1.31 10.50
CA TYR A 52 -14.23 0.09 10.52
C TYR A 52 -13.05 0.26 11.48
N GLN A 53 -12.95 -0.62 12.48
CA GLN A 53 -11.92 -0.57 13.53
C GLN A 53 -11.78 0.81 14.21
N GLY A 54 -12.88 1.56 14.35
CA GLY A 54 -12.88 2.90 14.94
C GLY A 54 -12.59 4.04 13.97
N HIS A 55 -12.25 3.75 12.71
CA HIS A 55 -12.01 4.73 11.66
C HIS A 55 -13.27 4.91 10.79
N THR A 56 -13.60 6.16 10.49
CA THR A 56 -14.61 6.46 9.47
C THR A 56 -13.95 6.39 8.09
N VAL A 57 -14.36 5.41 7.29
CA VAL A 57 -13.86 5.18 5.93
C VAL A 57 -14.92 5.67 4.94
N HIS A 58 -14.53 6.62 4.10
CA HIS A 58 -15.37 7.12 3.01
C HIS A 58 -14.89 6.51 1.69
N LEU A 59 -15.67 5.59 1.12
CA LEU A 59 -15.38 4.98 -0.18
C LEU A 59 -15.78 5.87 -1.35
N GLY A 60 -16.69 6.83 -1.16
CA GLY A 60 -17.12 7.78 -2.19
C GLY A 60 -16.03 8.80 -2.59
N GLY A 61 -16.36 9.71 -3.52
CA GLY A 61 -15.45 10.77 -3.97
C GLY A 61 -14.38 10.28 -4.95
N SER A 62 -13.18 10.84 -4.92
CA SER A 62 -12.00 10.35 -5.66
C SER A 62 -10.95 9.91 -4.66
N TRP A 63 -10.33 8.75 -4.88
CA TRP A 63 -9.30 8.24 -3.99
C TRP A 63 -7.97 8.95 -4.24
N ARG A 64 -7.22 9.21 -3.17
CA ARG A 64 -5.89 9.82 -3.26
C ARG A 64 -4.97 8.89 -4.04
N ARG A 65 -4.36 9.40 -5.11
CA ARG A 65 -3.26 8.74 -5.82
C ARG A 65 -1.96 9.41 -5.40
N ALA A 66 -1.04 8.63 -4.87
CA ALA A 66 0.27 9.10 -4.46
C ALA A 66 1.28 7.99 -4.72
N SER A 67 2.48 8.37 -5.12
CA SER A 67 3.59 7.43 -5.24
C SER A 67 4.17 7.13 -3.86
N MET A 68 4.75 5.95 -3.70
CA MET A 68 5.44 5.54 -2.47
C MET A 68 6.54 6.55 -2.04
N PRO A 69 7.41 7.08 -2.95
CA PRO A 69 8.36 8.13 -2.59
C PRO A 69 7.73 9.42 -2.08
N GLU A 70 6.63 9.88 -2.68
CA GLU A 70 5.91 11.08 -2.21
C GLU A 70 5.40 10.88 -0.78
N LEU A 71 4.77 9.74 -0.50
CA LEU A 71 4.24 9.45 0.83
C LEU A 71 5.36 9.35 1.89
N VAL A 72 6.48 8.72 1.56
CA VAL A 72 7.64 8.66 2.47
C VAL A 72 8.24 10.05 2.68
N ALA A 73 8.36 10.86 1.63
CA ALA A 73 8.85 12.22 1.74
C ALA A 73 7.92 13.08 2.63
N GLU A 74 6.60 12.91 2.54
CA GLU A 74 5.63 13.57 3.42
C GLU A 74 5.78 13.14 4.88
N ALA A 75 5.97 11.84 5.14
CA ALA A 75 6.06 11.29 6.48
C ALA A 75 7.41 11.56 7.17
N THR A 76 8.50 11.60 6.40
CA THR A 76 9.88 11.57 6.95
C THR A 76 10.77 12.72 6.49
N GLY A 77 10.39 13.44 5.42
CA GLY A 77 11.25 14.40 4.72
C GLY A 77 12.34 13.77 3.85
N LEU A 78 12.40 12.43 3.77
CA LEU A 78 13.39 11.70 2.99
C LEU A 78 12.95 11.55 1.53
N ASP A 79 13.77 12.02 0.59
CA ASP A 79 13.58 11.76 -0.83
C ASP A 79 14.23 10.43 -1.23
N LEU A 80 13.42 9.36 -1.25
CA LEU A 80 13.89 8.02 -1.57
C LEU A 80 14.56 7.88 -2.94
N LEU A 81 14.15 8.68 -3.93
CA LEU A 81 14.61 8.52 -5.30
C LEU A 81 16.02 9.08 -5.48
N SER A 82 16.28 10.26 -4.91
CA SER A 82 17.59 10.92 -5.03
C SER A 82 18.67 10.34 -4.11
N GLU A 83 18.30 9.61 -3.07
CA GLU A 83 19.26 9.11 -2.09
C GLU A 83 20.00 7.84 -2.50
N THR A 84 21.23 7.67 -2.00
CA THR A 84 22.06 6.49 -2.28
C THR A 84 21.66 5.30 -1.41
N GLU A 85 22.01 4.09 -1.84
CA GLU A 85 21.75 2.88 -1.05
C GLU A 85 22.41 2.95 0.34
N GLU A 86 23.63 3.51 0.44
CA GLU A 86 24.32 3.64 1.72
C GLU A 86 23.57 4.56 2.69
N LYS A 87 22.99 5.65 2.18
CA LYS A 87 22.20 6.58 3.00
C LYS A 87 20.88 5.97 3.44
N LEU A 88 20.19 5.27 2.55
CA LEU A 88 18.95 4.55 2.91
C LEU A 88 19.24 3.47 3.95
N LEU A 89 20.35 2.75 3.82
CA LEU A 89 20.78 1.77 4.82
C LEU A 89 21.08 2.42 6.17
N ALA A 90 21.76 3.57 6.16
CA ALA A 90 22.03 4.34 7.37
C ALA A 90 20.72 4.82 8.03
N PHE A 91 19.75 5.28 7.23
CA PHE A 91 18.43 5.67 7.69
C PHE A 91 17.70 4.50 8.35
N CYS A 92 17.64 3.33 7.70
CA CYS A 92 17.06 2.12 8.28
C CYS A 92 17.70 1.76 9.63
N LYS A 93 19.03 1.81 9.72
CA LYS A 93 19.76 1.51 10.98
C LYS A 93 19.47 2.55 12.07
N GLN A 94 19.39 3.83 11.72
CA GLN A 94 19.07 4.90 12.67
C GLN A 94 17.68 4.73 13.28
N HIS A 95 16.74 4.17 12.52
CA HIS A 95 15.36 3.92 12.93
C HIS A 95 15.12 2.47 13.37
N GLU A 96 16.19 1.73 13.67
CA GLU A 96 16.12 0.35 14.20
C GLU A 96 15.33 -0.62 13.31
N LEU A 97 15.30 -0.37 12.00
CA LEU A 97 14.66 -1.27 11.04
C LEU A 97 15.51 -2.51 10.80
N GLU A 98 14.89 -3.68 10.84
CA GLU A 98 15.55 -4.92 10.47
C GLU A 98 15.79 -4.97 8.96
N VAL A 99 17.05 -4.98 8.56
CA VAL A 99 17.45 -5.04 7.15
C VAL A 99 18.01 -6.43 6.85
N PRO A 100 17.30 -7.26 6.05
CA PRO A 100 17.79 -8.58 5.66
C PRO A 100 19.14 -8.51 4.92
N PRO A 101 20.07 -9.44 5.16
CA PRO A 101 21.33 -9.49 4.44
C PRO A 101 21.13 -9.57 2.92
N GLY A 102 21.90 -8.79 2.15
CA GLY A 102 21.77 -8.73 0.69
C GLY A 102 20.61 -7.87 0.18
N SER A 103 19.92 -7.13 1.06
CA SER A 103 18.92 -6.14 0.65
C SER A 103 19.56 -5.03 -0.18
N GLY A 104 19.09 -4.84 -1.41
CA GLY A 104 19.43 -3.67 -2.22
C GLY A 104 18.45 -2.51 -2.02
N LYS A 105 18.69 -1.39 -2.71
CA LYS A 105 17.92 -0.14 -2.62
C LYS A 105 16.40 -0.32 -2.63
N GLY A 106 15.86 -1.18 -3.48
CA GLY A 106 14.41 -1.44 -3.56
C GLY A 106 13.80 -2.00 -2.26
N LYS A 107 14.50 -2.92 -1.59
CA LYS A 107 14.02 -3.47 -0.31
C LYS A 107 14.14 -2.46 0.83
N LEU A 108 15.19 -1.63 0.81
CA LEU A 108 15.32 -0.53 1.78
C LEU A 108 14.16 0.46 1.66
N ILE A 109 13.80 0.84 0.43
CA ILE A 109 12.64 1.71 0.16
C ILE A 109 11.35 1.08 0.72
N ALA A 110 11.10 -0.20 0.44
CA ALA A 110 9.92 -0.90 0.94
C ALA A 110 9.87 -0.93 2.47
N LEU A 111 10.99 -1.25 3.14
CA LEU A 111 11.05 -1.26 4.61
C LEU A 111 10.77 0.12 5.22
N ILE A 112 11.26 1.19 4.61
CA ILE A 112 10.99 2.56 5.06
C ILE A 112 9.50 2.89 4.88
N TYR A 113 8.89 2.51 3.76
CA TYR A 113 7.46 2.71 3.54
C TYR A 113 6.60 1.91 4.54
N GLU A 114 6.89 0.61 4.71
CA GLU A 114 6.19 -0.30 5.64
C GLU A 114 6.21 0.29 7.07
N HIS A 115 7.35 0.86 7.51
CA HIS A 115 7.47 1.39 8.87
C HIS A 115 6.81 2.77 9.07
N PHE A 116 6.94 3.69 8.11
CA PHE A 116 6.56 5.10 8.31
C PHE A 116 5.22 5.49 7.69
N VAL A 117 4.70 4.70 6.74
CA VAL A 117 3.55 5.10 5.92
C VAL A 117 2.38 4.13 6.01
N GLU A 118 2.61 2.81 5.94
CA GLU A 118 1.53 1.83 5.75
C GLU A 118 0.39 1.95 6.78
N GLU A 119 0.72 2.07 8.07
CA GLU A 119 -0.26 2.20 9.17
C GLU A 119 -0.98 3.57 9.21
N THR A 120 -0.56 4.53 8.40
CA THR A 120 -1.14 5.89 8.35
C THR A 120 -2.24 6.06 7.30
N LEU A 121 -2.43 5.06 6.44
CA LEU A 121 -3.35 5.09 5.29
C LEU A 121 -4.71 4.43 5.59
#